data_AF-A0A0C2PR70-F1
#
_entry.id   AF-A0A0C2PR70-F1
#
_cell.length_a   1.000
_cell.length_b   1.000
_cell.length_c   1.000
_cell.angle_alpha   90.00
_cell.angle_beta   90.00
_cell.angle_gamma   90.00
#
_symmetry.space_group_name_H-M   'P 1'
#
loop_
_entity.id
_entity.type
_entity.pdbx_description
1 polymer ?
#
loop_
_entity_poly.entity_id
_entity_poly.type
_entity_poly.pdbx_seq_one_letter_code
_entity_poly.pdbx_strand_id
1 'polypeptide(L)'
;MFSQAVVGGIWLAMLGISSTIPATLAQDSSNVTCMSSFYWANNDMGQNPCIVASYLDTQCPPTGFTIEPVSAGIPYEPPAGALANACECNTVLYSLMSACAACQGATHLSWASWTQACNETSSSLPMGIPPGTAVPAWAFIGIDAGGTWNETAALLNAC
;
A
#
# COMPACT_ATOMS: atom_id res chain seq x y z
N MET A 1 79.29 -10.31 -7.83
CA MET A 1 78.96 -11.73 -7.56
C MET A 1 77.74 -11.75 -6.66
N PHE A 2 76.72 -12.48 -7.09
CA PHE A 2 75.39 -12.63 -6.49
C PHE A 2 75.44 -13.26 -5.09
N SER A 3 74.47 -12.92 -4.22
CA SER A 3 73.52 -13.93 -3.72
C SER A 3 72.37 -13.27 -2.95
N GLN A 4 71.15 -13.70 -3.26
CA GLN A 4 69.89 -13.29 -2.63
C GLN A 4 69.56 -14.19 -1.44
N ALA A 5 68.80 -13.67 -0.48
CA ALA A 5 67.85 -14.47 0.30
C ALA A 5 66.63 -13.61 0.65
N VAL A 6 65.53 -13.87 -0.06
CA VAL A 6 64.18 -13.41 0.27
C VAL A 6 63.54 -14.50 1.12
N VAL A 7 63.03 -14.16 2.31
CA VAL A 7 62.02 -14.96 3.00
C VAL A 7 60.84 -14.06 3.27
N GLY A 8 59.73 -14.39 2.62
CA GLY A 8 58.48 -13.64 2.64
C GLY A 8 57.71 -13.74 3.96
N GLY A 9 57.03 -12.67 4.28
CA GLY A 9 55.95 -12.60 5.25
C GLY A 9 54.89 -11.67 4.70
N ILE A 10 53.90 -12.23 4.01
CA ILE A 10 52.76 -11.52 3.44
C ILE A 10 51.84 -11.14 4.60
N TRP A 11 51.84 -9.88 5.02
CA TRP A 11 50.80 -9.32 5.88
C TRP A 11 49.63 -8.92 4.98
N LEU A 12 48.60 -9.77 4.93
CA LEU A 12 47.35 -9.47 4.24
C LEU A 12 46.60 -8.33 4.96
N ALA A 13 46.15 -7.39 4.14
CA ALA A 13 45.45 -6.16 4.48
C ALA A 13 44.13 -6.41 5.23
N MET A 14 43.90 -5.68 6.31
CA MET A 14 42.54 -5.46 6.82
C MET A 14 41.85 -4.39 5.98
N LEU A 15 41.23 -4.81 4.88
CA LEU A 15 40.21 -4.02 4.20
C LEU A 15 38.97 -3.99 5.09
N GLY A 16 38.75 -2.86 5.78
CA GLY A 16 37.47 -2.56 6.40
C GLY A 16 36.43 -2.33 5.31
N ILE A 17 35.77 -3.41 4.86
CA ILE A 17 34.61 -3.30 3.99
C ILE A 17 33.45 -2.82 4.87
N SER A 18 33.30 -1.50 4.98
CA SER A 18 32.07 -0.89 5.48
C SER A 18 31.00 -1.14 4.43
N SER A 19 30.39 -2.32 4.48
CA SER A 19 29.19 -2.64 3.71
C SER A 19 28.06 -1.78 4.27
N THR A 20 27.89 -0.57 3.75
CA THR A 20 26.63 0.16 3.87
C THR A 20 25.62 -0.64 3.07
N ILE A 21 24.89 -1.54 3.73
CA ILE A 21 23.69 -2.14 3.15
C ILE A 21 22.80 -0.94 2.83
N PRO A 22 22.52 -0.62 1.55
CA PRO A 22 21.44 0.30 1.27
C PRO A 22 20.21 -0.32 1.90
N ALA A 23 19.60 0.38 2.85
CA ALA A 23 18.27 0.04 3.31
C ALA A 23 17.41 0.01 2.05
N THR A 24 17.07 -1.20 1.59
CA THR A 24 16.06 -1.38 0.57
C THR A 24 14.81 -0.75 1.17
N LEU A 25 14.39 0.41 0.66
CA LEU A 25 13.07 0.95 0.94
C LEU A 25 12.10 -0.19 0.65
N ALA A 26 11.23 -0.47 1.61
CA ALA A 26 10.30 -1.58 1.60
C ALA A 26 9.69 -1.74 0.19
N GLN A 27 9.73 -2.97 -0.34
CA GLN A 27 9.04 -3.31 -1.57
C GLN A 27 7.59 -2.84 -1.42
N ASP A 28 7.12 -1.99 -2.35
CA ASP A 28 5.72 -1.65 -2.47
C ASP A 28 4.92 -2.96 -2.42
N SER A 29 4.06 -3.15 -1.41
CA SER A 29 3.28 -4.39 -1.24
C SER A 29 2.07 -4.44 -2.20
N SER A 30 2.18 -3.80 -3.35
CA SER A 30 1.25 -3.97 -4.47
C SER A 30 2.01 -3.79 -5.77
N ASN A 31 1.80 -4.71 -6.72
CA ASN A 31 2.32 -4.62 -8.09
C ASN A 31 1.25 -4.07 -9.07
N VAL A 32 0.12 -3.59 -8.55
CA VAL A 32 -0.99 -3.12 -9.37
C VAL A 32 -0.57 -1.89 -10.16
N THR A 33 -0.86 -1.91 -11.45
CA THR A 33 -0.73 -0.74 -12.33
C THR A 33 -2.12 -0.27 -12.72
N CYS A 34 -2.45 0.97 -12.38
CA CYS A 34 -3.72 1.59 -12.74
C CYS A 34 -3.73 2.05 -14.21
N MET A 35 -4.93 2.09 -14.81
CA MET A 35 -5.17 2.74 -16.08
C MET A 35 -4.78 4.23 -16.03
N SER A 36 -4.31 4.78 -17.14
CA SER A 36 -3.86 6.17 -17.21
C SER A 36 -4.96 7.19 -16.87
N SER A 37 -6.24 6.83 -17.04
CA SER A 37 -7.39 7.67 -16.63
C SER A 37 -7.49 7.89 -15.12
N PHE A 38 -6.80 7.09 -14.30
CA PHE A 38 -6.81 7.16 -12.84
C PHE A 38 -5.61 7.90 -12.25
N TYR A 39 -4.83 8.63 -13.06
CA TYR A 39 -3.67 9.39 -12.57
C TYR A 39 -4.03 10.38 -11.44
N TRP A 40 -5.25 10.91 -11.46
CA TRP A 40 -5.79 11.81 -10.45
C TRP A 40 -5.89 11.16 -9.06
N ALA A 41 -6.00 9.83 -9.00
CA ALA A 41 -6.19 9.10 -7.75
C ALA A 41 -4.86 8.83 -7.02
N ASN A 42 -3.73 9.12 -7.66
CA ASN A 42 -2.42 8.96 -7.04
C ASN A 42 -2.22 9.98 -5.92
N ASN A 43 -1.42 9.62 -4.91
CA ASN A 43 -0.97 10.59 -3.91
C ASN A 43 0.20 11.45 -4.43
N ASP A 44 0.62 12.43 -3.63
CA ASP A 44 1.74 13.34 -3.92
C ASP A 44 3.10 12.64 -4.07
N MET A 45 3.19 11.36 -3.72
CA MET A 45 4.39 10.52 -3.88
C MET A 45 4.34 9.68 -5.17
N GLY A 46 3.29 9.87 -6.00
CA GLY A 46 3.09 9.10 -7.24
C GLY A 46 2.61 7.67 -7.02
N GLN A 47 2.17 7.33 -5.81
CA GLN A 47 1.66 6.01 -5.47
C GLN A 47 0.18 5.94 -5.84
N ASN A 48 -0.22 4.85 -6.49
CA ASN A 48 -1.61 4.61 -6.83
C ASN A 48 -2.42 4.15 -5.59
N PRO A 49 -3.77 4.13 -5.66
CA PRO A 49 -4.61 3.80 -4.51
C PRO A 49 -4.32 2.43 -3.90
N CYS A 50 -3.93 1.45 -4.70
CA CYS A 50 -3.60 0.10 -4.25
C CYS A 50 -2.32 0.09 -3.40
N ILE A 51 -1.30 0.82 -3.84
CA ILE A 51 -0.06 0.99 -3.08
C ILE A 51 -0.37 1.70 -1.75
N VAL A 52 -1.12 2.81 -1.78
CA VAL A 52 -1.46 3.53 -0.53
C VAL A 52 -2.24 2.65 0.45
N ALA A 53 -3.23 1.89 -0.03
CA ALA A 53 -3.96 0.94 0.80
C ALA A 53 -3.03 -0.12 1.41
N SER A 54 -2.08 -0.64 0.64
CA SER A 54 -1.16 -1.68 1.10
C SER A 54 -0.25 -1.15 2.21
N TYR A 55 0.21 0.11 2.12
CA TYR A 55 0.92 0.77 3.20
C TYR A 55 0.09 0.88 4.47
N LEU A 56 -1.18 1.30 4.37
CA LEU A 56 -2.06 1.43 5.54
C LEU A 56 -2.32 0.07 6.22
N ASP A 57 -2.50 -0.98 5.43
CA ASP A 57 -2.79 -2.30 5.98
C ASP A 57 -1.58 -2.91 6.73
N THR A 58 -0.35 -2.52 6.38
CA THR A 58 0.85 -2.94 7.13
C THR A 58 0.85 -2.52 8.61
N GLN A 59 -0.01 -1.57 9.00
CA GLN A 59 -0.10 -1.09 10.37
C GLN A 59 -0.82 -2.07 11.29
N CYS A 60 -1.67 -2.96 10.78
CA CYS A 60 -2.41 -3.94 11.58
C CYS A 60 -1.90 -5.37 11.38
N PRO A 61 -1.83 -6.18 12.44
CA PRO A 61 -1.70 -7.62 12.32
C PRO A 61 -2.97 -8.27 11.74
N PRO A 62 -2.86 -9.30 10.89
CA PRO A 62 -1.60 -9.83 10.35
C PRO A 62 -0.95 -8.88 9.32
N THR A 63 0.34 -8.62 9.47
CA THR A 63 1.10 -7.72 8.58
C THR A 63 1.59 -8.44 7.33
N GLY A 64 1.89 -7.69 6.27
CA GLY A 64 2.46 -8.24 5.03
C GLY A 64 1.41 -8.58 3.99
N PHE A 65 0.26 -7.91 4.04
CA PHE A 65 -0.75 -8.02 3.02
C PHE A 65 -0.27 -7.39 1.71
N THR A 66 -0.35 -8.18 0.64
CA THR A 66 -0.07 -7.72 -0.71
C THR A 66 -1.40 -7.52 -1.43
N ILE A 67 -1.65 -6.31 -1.91
CA ILE A 67 -2.81 -6.05 -2.77
C ILE A 67 -2.44 -6.49 -4.19
N GLU A 68 -2.99 -7.62 -4.59
CA GLU A 68 -2.76 -8.22 -5.90
C GLU A 68 -3.71 -7.64 -6.97
N PRO A 69 -3.37 -7.78 -8.26
CA PRO A 69 -4.22 -7.34 -9.35
C PRO A 69 -5.52 -8.12 -9.38
N VAL A 70 -6.61 -7.42 -9.69
CA VAL A 70 -7.94 -8.01 -9.82
C VAL A 70 -8.41 -7.94 -11.28
N SER A 71 -9.21 -8.92 -11.69
CA SER A 71 -9.77 -8.95 -13.04
C SER A 71 -10.86 -7.91 -13.21
N ALA A 72 -10.97 -7.35 -14.42
CA ALA A 72 -12.04 -6.41 -14.76
C ALA A 72 -13.43 -6.99 -14.45
N GLY A 73 -14.32 -6.15 -13.92
CA GLY A 73 -15.65 -6.55 -13.47
C GLY A 73 -15.71 -7.23 -12.08
N ILE A 74 -14.60 -7.66 -11.50
CA ILE A 74 -14.56 -8.41 -10.24
C ILE A 74 -14.15 -7.50 -9.08
N PRO A 75 -14.88 -7.46 -7.95
CA PRO A 75 -14.47 -6.67 -6.80
C PRO A 75 -13.40 -7.39 -5.97
N TYR A 76 -12.68 -6.61 -5.16
CA TYR A 76 -11.89 -7.18 -4.07
C TYR A 76 -12.80 -7.89 -3.06
N GLU A 77 -12.29 -8.98 -2.49
CA GLU A 77 -12.98 -9.70 -1.41
C GLU A 77 -13.07 -8.81 -0.15
N PRO A 78 -14.21 -8.84 0.57
CA PRO A 78 -14.34 -8.09 1.80
C PRO A 78 -13.46 -8.70 2.90
N PRO A 79 -13.02 -7.90 3.89
CA PRO A 79 -12.26 -8.41 5.02
C PRO A 79 -13.03 -9.47 5.80
N ALA A 80 -12.35 -10.55 6.18
CA ALA A 80 -12.92 -11.67 6.91
C ALA A 80 -11.91 -12.26 7.91
N GLY A 81 -12.41 -12.99 8.91
CA GLY A 81 -11.56 -13.62 9.93
C GLY A 81 -10.67 -12.60 10.64
N ALA A 82 -9.35 -12.81 10.66
CA ALA A 82 -8.41 -11.90 11.28
C ALA A 82 -8.23 -10.56 10.53
N LEU A 83 -8.63 -10.50 9.25
CA LEU A 83 -8.60 -9.27 8.45
C LEU A 83 -9.80 -8.37 8.72
N ALA A 84 -10.89 -8.87 9.32
CA ALA A 84 -12.03 -8.05 9.75
C ALA A 84 -11.70 -7.24 11.01
N ASN A 85 -10.72 -6.35 10.89
CA ASN A 85 -10.14 -5.54 11.97
C ASN A 85 -10.20 -4.04 11.63
N ALA A 86 -9.74 -3.19 12.54
CA ALA A 86 -9.87 -1.74 12.39
C ALA A 86 -9.13 -1.14 11.18
N CYS A 87 -8.09 -1.78 10.64
CA CYS A 87 -7.39 -1.31 9.43
C CYS A 87 -8.23 -1.48 8.17
N GLU A 88 -8.99 -2.57 8.09
CA GLU A 88 -9.84 -2.90 6.93
C GLU A 88 -11.27 -2.33 7.08
N CYS A 89 -11.75 -2.27 8.32
CA CYS A 89 -13.11 -1.85 8.67
C CYS A 89 -13.24 -0.33 8.87
N ASN A 90 -12.55 0.47 8.05
CA ASN A 90 -12.72 1.92 8.05
C ASN A 90 -12.96 2.48 6.63
N THR A 91 -13.65 3.63 6.57
CA THR A 91 -14.08 4.21 5.28
C THR A 91 -12.91 4.69 4.43
N VAL A 92 -11.76 4.98 5.03
CA VAL A 92 -10.58 5.48 4.32
C VAL A 92 -9.94 4.36 3.52
N LEU A 93 -9.68 3.20 4.15
CA LEU A 93 -9.17 2.04 3.43
C LEU A 93 -10.17 1.53 2.40
N TYR A 94 -11.47 1.48 2.73
CA TYR A 94 -12.51 1.11 1.77
C TYR A 94 -12.53 2.02 0.54
N SER A 95 -12.33 3.33 0.70
CA SER A 95 -12.24 4.26 -0.43
C SER A 95 -11.02 4.00 -1.30
N LEU A 96 -9.86 3.71 -0.69
CA LEU A 96 -8.64 3.34 -1.42
C LEU A 96 -8.80 2.02 -2.16
N MET A 97 -9.40 0.99 -1.54
CA MET A 97 -9.67 -0.31 -2.16
C MET A 97 -10.69 -0.22 -3.30
N SER A 98 -11.71 0.62 -3.13
CA SER A 98 -12.72 0.88 -4.17
C SER A 98 -12.11 1.59 -5.38
N ALA A 99 -11.29 2.62 -5.15
CA ALA A 99 -10.54 3.29 -6.20
C ALA A 99 -9.50 2.38 -6.84
N CYS A 100 -8.84 1.51 -6.06
CA CYS A 100 -7.90 0.51 -6.55
C CYS A 100 -8.58 -0.48 -7.50
N ALA A 101 -9.78 -0.96 -7.17
CA ALA A 101 -10.56 -1.78 -8.07
C ALA A 101 -10.95 -1.00 -9.34
N ALA A 102 -11.50 0.20 -9.18
CA ALA A 102 -11.94 1.02 -10.31
C ALA A 102 -10.79 1.36 -11.27
N CYS A 103 -9.58 1.61 -10.75
CA CYS A 103 -8.40 1.92 -11.56
C CYS A 103 -7.92 0.76 -12.43
N GLN A 104 -8.37 -0.47 -12.14
CA GLN A 104 -8.10 -1.69 -12.90
C GLN A 104 -9.27 -2.11 -13.81
N GLY A 105 -10.36 -1.33 -13.81
CA GLY A 105 -11.61 -1.68 -14.51
C GLY A 105 -12.43 -2.74 -13.78
N ALA A 106 -12.14 -2.97 -12.50
CA ALA A 106 -12.92 -3.81 -11.61
C ALA A 106 -14.13 -3.05 -11.02
N THR A 107 -15.04 -3.81 -10.42
CA THR A 107 -16.16 -3.24 -9.66
C THR A 107 -15.77 -3.09 -8.19
N HIS A 108 -16.55 -2.35 -7.41
CA HIS A 108 -16.36 -2.26 -5.95
C HIS A 108 -17.62 -2.70 -5.23
N LEU A 109 -17.45 -3.22 -4.02
CA LEU A 109 -18.56 -3.60 -3.15
C LEU A 109 -19.23 -2.37 -2.55
N SER A 110 -20.51 -2.50 -2.18
CA SER A 110 -21.12 -1.54 -1.25
C SER A 110 -20.41 -1.57 0.10
N TRP A 111 -20.47 -0.48 0.86
CA TRP A 111 -19.91 -0.44 2.21
C TRP A 111 -20.49 -1.54 3.11
N ALA A 112 -21.80 -1.76 3.05
CA ALA A 112 -22.46 -2.79 3.83
C ALA A 112 -21.95 -4.21 3.50
N SER A 113 -21.62 -4.47 2.23
CA SER A 113 -21.02 -5.73 1.79
C SER A 113 -19.56 -5.84 2.23
N TRP A 114 -18.79 -4.75 2.11
CA TRP A 114 -17.40 -4.69 2.57
C TRP A 114 -17.29 -5.00 4.06
N THR A 115 -18.15 -4.39 4.88
CA THR A 115 -18.07 -4.50 6.34
C THR A 115 -18.91 -5.62 6.93
N GLN A 116 -19.34 -6.61 6.13
CA GLN A 116 -20.26 -7.64 6.61
C GLN A 116 -19.69 -8.44 7.80
N ALA A 117 -18.38 -8.67 7.83
CA ALA A 117 -17.71 -9.39 8.91
C ALA A 117 -17.07 -8.47 9.97
N CYS A 118 -17.18 -7.15 9.81
CA CYS A 118 -16.60 -6.17 10.74
C CYS A 118 -17.44 -6.08 12.02
N ASN A 119 -16.80 -6.23 13.18
CA ASN A 119 -17.47 -6.06 14.48
C ASN A 119 -17.72 -4.57 14.80
N GLU A 120 -16.77 -3.71 14.44
CA GLU A 120 -16.84 -2.26 14.58
C GLU A 120 -16.35 -1.60 13.30
N THR A 121 -16.85 -0.39 13.02
CA THR A 121 -16.43 0.40 11.86
C THR A 121 -16.08 1.82 12.25
N SER A 122 -15.21 2.47 11.47
CA SER A 122 -14.76 3.84 11.70
C SER A 122 -14.78 4.67 10.41
N SER A 123 -15.03 5.97 10.53
CA SER A 123 -14.87 6.93 9.44
C SER A 123 -13.46 7.54 9.36
N SER A 124 -12.51 6.99 10.10
CA SER A 124 -11.14 7.49 10.25
C SER A 124 -10.14 6.35 10.38
N LEU A 125 -8.86 6.65 10.09
CA LEU A 125 -7.78 5.68 10.25
C LEU A 125 -7.58 5.34 11.74
N PRO A 126 -7.42 4.06 12.09
CA PRO A 126 -7.20 3.64 13.48
C PRO A 126 -5.82 4.06 14.01
N MET A 127 -4.88 4.30 13.10
CA MET A 127 -3.50 4.68 13.39
C MET A 127 -3.08 5.82 12.46
N GLY A 128 -1.93 6.43 12.75
CA GLY A 128 -1.32 7.42 11.87
C GLY A 128 -0.90 6.82 10.53
N ILE A 129 -0.69 7.71 9.55
CA ILE A 129 -0.18 7.33 8.22
C ILE A 129 1.28 6.86 8.37
N PRO A 130 1.65 5.67 7.88
CA PRO A 130 3.01 5.19 8.00
C PRO A 130 4.00 5.98 7.14
N PRO A 131 5.29 6.00 7.51
CA PRO A 131 6.34 6.57 6.66
C PRO A 131 6.38 5.90 5.29
N GLY A 132 6.66 6.70 4.25
CA GLY A 132 6.76 6.20 2.87
C GLY A 132 5.46 6.24 2.08
N THR A 133 4.36 6.71 2.67
CA THR A 133 3.12 6.99 1.94
C THR A 133 2.45 8.28 2.42
N ALA A 134 1.50 8.76 1.63
CA ALA A 134 0.54 9.80 1.99
C ALA A 134 -0.85 9.35 1.55
N VAL A 135 -1.87 9.61 2.38
CA VAL A 135 -3.25 9.30 2.03
C VAL A 135 -3.86 10.53 1.34
N PRO A 136 -4.32 10.42 0.08
CA PRO A 136 -4.96 11.52 -0.61
C PRO A 136 -6.19 12.03 0.14
N ALA A 137 -6.45 13.34 0.09
CA ALA A 137 -7.61 13.95 0.75
C ALA A 137 -8.94 13.33 0.29
N TRP A 138 -9.04 12.94 -0.99
CA TRP A 138 -10.22 12.31 -1.55
C TRP A 138 -10.58 10.98 -0.87
N ALA A 139 -9.62 10.25 -0.29
CA ALA A 139 -9.87 8.98 0.37
C ALA A 139 -10.65 9.14 1.70
N PHE A 140 -10.71 10.36 2.24
CA PHE A 140 -11.50 10.69 3.43
C PHE A 140 -12.93 11.12 3.10
N ILE A 141 -13.28 11.20 1.82
CA ILE A 141 -14.65 11.42 1.39
C ILE A 141 -15.38 10.13 1.64
N GLY A 142 -16.20 10.14 2.69
CA GLY A 142 -16.94 8.97 3.14
C GLY A 142 -17.91 8.44 2.09
N ILE A 143 -18.73 7.51 2.54
CA ILE A 143 -19.69 6.79 1.72
C ILE A 143 -20.86 7.72 1.35
N ASP A 144 -21.35 7.62 0.11
CA ASP A 144 -22.47 8.43 -0.33
C ASP A 144 -23.83 7.94 0.20
N ALA A 145 -24.91 8.64 -0.17
CA ALA A 145 -26.26 8.29 0.23
C ALA A 145 -26.73 6.91 -0.30
N GLY A 146 -26.07 6.37 -1.33
CA GLY A 146 -26.31 5.04 -1.87
C GLY A 146 -25.59 3.93 -1.10
N GLY A 147 -24.77 4.27 -0.09
CA GLY A 147 -24.02 3.28 0.67
C GLY A 147 -22.79 2.75 -0.07
N THR A 148 -22.27 3.49 -1.07
CA THR A 148 -21.10 3.10 -1.84
C THR A 148 -20.05 4.22 -1.93
N TRP A 149 -18.84 3.84 -2.36
CA TRP A 149 -17.81 4.80 -2.75
C TRP A 149 -18.24 5.59 -4.00
N ASN A 150 -17.96 6.90 -4.01
CA ASN A 150 -18.37 7.80 -5.07
C ASN A 150 -17.16 8.33 -5.85
N GLU A 151 -16.90 7.75 -7.01
CA GLU A 151 -15.78 8.14 -7.88
C GLU A 151 -15.82 9.61 -8.28
N THR A 152 -17.01 10.15 -8.57
CA THR A 152 -17.15 11.56 -8.98
C THR A 152 -16.74 12.50 -7.84
N ALA A 153 -17.18 12.20 -6.62
CA ALA A 153 -16.80 12.99 -5.45
C ALA A 153 -15.31 12.86 -5.15
N ALA A 154 -14.74 11.65 -5.27
CA ALA A 154 -13.31 11.43 -5.10
C ALA A 154 -12.49 12.24 -6.12
N LEU A 155 -12.85 12.18 -7.41
CA LEU A 155 -12.20 12.94 -8.47
C LEU A 155 -12.28 14.45 -8.26
N LEU A 156 -13.43 14.98 -7.83
CA LEU A 156 -13.62 16.42 -7.59
C LEU A 156 -12.76 16.96 -6.44
N ASN A 157 -12.21 16.09 -5.61
CA ASN A 157 -11.37 16.44 -4.47
C ASN A 157 -9.96 15.85 -4.57
N ALA A 158 -9.60 15.34 -5.75
CA ALA A 158 -8.23 15.06 -6.10
C ALA A 158 -7.52 16.40 -6.33
N CYS A 159 -6.43 16.62 -5.60
CA CYS A 159 -5.64 17.85 -5.67
C CYS A 159 -4.36 17.61 -6.47
#